data_AF-A0A9P8EZV7-F1
#
_entry.id   AF-A0A9P8EZV7-F1
#
_cell.length_a   1.000
_cell.length_b   1.000
_cell.length_c   1.000
_cell.angle_alpha   90.00
_cell.angle_beta   90.00
_cell.angle_gamma   90.00
#
_symmetry.space_group_name_H-M   'P 1'
#
loop_
_entity.id
_entity.type
_entity.pdbx_description
1 polymer ?
#
loop_
_entity_poly.entity_id
_entity_poly.type
_entity_poly.pdbx_seq_one_letter_code
_entity_poly.pdbx_strand_id
1 'polypeptide(L)'
;SIMFRTGSAAVKRGSSFAGAALRARNQTPRLATLRQFSTSFQMAQQTRAESDAFGEIPVAADRYWGAQTERSLSNFKINQPHDRMPPQVVRAFGILKGAAATVNMKFGLDEKVGKAIQQAASEVASGKLDDHFPLVVWQTGSGTQSNMNANEVISNRA
;
A
#
# COMPACT_ATOMS: atom_id res chain seq x y z
N SER A 1 -10.70 -67.53 -25.91
CA SER A 1 -10.46 -68.37 -27.09
C SER A 1 -9.28 -67.84 -27.90
N ILE A 2 -8.29 -68.72 -28.10
CA ILE A 2 -7.42 -68.86 -29.29
C ILE A 2 -6.41 -67.69 -29.48
N MET A 3 -5.12 -67.77 -29.11
CA MET A 3 -4.03 -68.75 -29.36
C MET A 3 -3.49 -68.76 -30.82
N PHE A 4 -2.15 -68.68 -30.90
CA PHE A 4 -1.23 -69.11 -31.98
C PHE A 4 -0.78 -68.17 -33.11
N ARG A 5 0.53 -67.83 -33.10
CA ARG A 5 1.62 -68.27 -34.04
C ARG A 5 2.80 -67.27 -33.93
N THR A 6 3.98 -67.55 -33.37
CA THR A 6 5.15 -68.38 -33.78
C THR A 6 5.73 -68.12 -35.19
N GLY A 7 7.04 -67.80 -35.21
CA GLY A 7 7.95 -67.83 -36.38
C GLY A 7 8.99 -66.69 -36.33
N SER A 8 10.19 -66.88 -35.79
CA SER A 8 11.40 -67.49 -36.38
C SER A 8 12.28 -66.50 -37.15
N ALA A 9 13.49 -66.24 -36.62
CA ALA A 9 14.77 -66.36 -37.34
C ALA A 9 15.92 -65.78 -36.49
N ALA A 10 16.80 -66.67 -36.04
CA ALA A 10 18.06 -66.35 -35.40
C ALA A 10 19.14 -66.06 -36.46
N VAL A 11 19.96 -65.04 -36.23
CA VAL A 11 21.25 -64.85 -36.92
C VAL A 11 22.35 -64.73 -35.87
N LYS A 12 23.21 -65.76 -35.80
CA LYS A 12 24.50 -65.76 -35.12
C LYS A 12 25.54 -65.11 -36.03
N ARG A 13 26.29 -64.12 -35.52
CA ARG A 13 27.69 -63.77 -35.86
C ARG A 13 28.20 -63.04 -34.61
N GLY A 14 29.19 -63.54 -33.88
CA GLY A 14 30.59 -63.60 -34.30
C GLY A 14 31.36 -62.63 -33.39
N SER A 15 32.04 -63.22 -32.40
CA SER A 15 32.90 -62.60 -31.38
C SER A 15 34.08 -61.81 -31.95
N SER A 16 34.47 -60.69 -31.33
CA SER A 16 35.89 -60.27 -31.23
C SER A 16 36.10 -58.99 -30.38
N PHE A 17 36.72 -59.23 -29.22
CA PHE A 17 37.78 -58.45 -28.55
C PHE A 17 37.54 -57.08 -27.86
N ALA A 18 38.16 -57.04 -26.69
CA ALA A 18 38.16 -56.04 -25.64
C ALA A 18 38.98 -54.77 -25.98
N GLY A 19 38.57 -53.66 -25.36
CA GLY A 19 39.36 -52.44 -25.24
C GLY A 19 38.83 -51.59 -24.09
N ALA A 20 39.35 -51.83 -22.89
CA ALA A 20 39.10 -51.01 -21.72
C ALA A 20 40.03 -49.78 -21.75
N ALA A 21 39.49 -48.57 -21.58
CA ALA A 21 40.25 -47.43 -21.03
C ALA A 21 39.33 -46.23 -20.64
N LEU A 22 39.28 -45.98 -19.33
CA LEU A 22 39.44 -44.67 -18.68
C LEU A 22 38.53 -43.48 -19.07
N ARG A 23 37.55 -43.24 -18.18
CA ARG A 23 37.26 -41.99 -17.45
C ARG A 23 37.85 -40.67 -18.02
N ALA A 24 36.97 -39.74 -18.36
CA ALA A 24 36.64 -38.53 -17.58
C ALA A 24 36.42 -37.25 -18.42
N ARG A 25 35.44 -36.45 -17.94
CA ARG A 25 35.19 -35.02 -18.17
C ARG A 25 34.34 -34.62 -19.38
N ASN A 26 33.02 -34.73 -19.22
CA ASN A 26 32.10 -33.75 -19.79
C ASN A 26 32.29 -32.43 -19.05
N GLN A 27 32.93 -31.44 -19.67
CA GLN A 27 32.88 -30.05 -19.21
C GLN A 27 31.62 -29.40 -19.81
N THR A 28 30.56 -29.28 -19.00
CA THR A 28 29.48 -28.34 -19.26
C THR A 28 29.97 -26.93 -18.86
N PRO A 29 29.81 -25.90 -19.71
CA PRO A 29 30.10 -24.54 -19.29
C PRO A 29 29.07 -24.13 -18.23
N ARG A 30 29.54 -23.79 -17.03
CA ARG A 30 28.71 -23.12 -16.01
C ARG A 30 28.32 -21.75 -16.57
N LEU A 31 27.05 -21.58 -16.93
CA LEU A 31 26.43 -20.27 -17.05
C LEU A 31 26.56 -19.56 -15.70
N ALA A 32 27.49 -18.61 -15.61
CA ALA A 32 27.61 -17.73 -14.47
C ALA A 32 26.37 -16.83 -14.48
N THR A 33 25.40 -17.14 -13.63
CA THR A 33 24.27 -16.26 -13.34
C THR A 33 24.83 -14.96 -12.77
N LEU A 34 24.91 -13.92 -13.61
CA LEU A 34 25.14 -12.55 -13.15
C LEU A 34 23.98 -12.20 -12.22
N ARG A 35 24.27 -12.12 -10.92
CA ARG A 35 23.31 -11.57 -9.94
C ARG A 35 23.10 -10.10 -10.30
N GLN A 36 21.98 -9.83 -10.96
CA GLN A 36 21.50 -8.47 -11.14
C GLN A 36 21.10 -7.94 -9.76
N PHE A 37 21.97 -7.12 -9.19
CA PHE A 37 21.62 -6.32 -8.01
C PHE A 37 20.69 -5.22 -8.50
N SER A 38 19.38 -5.47 -8.44
CA SER A 38 18.39 -4.40 -8.55
C SER A 38 18.57 -3.48 -7.34
N THR A 39 19.26 -2.36 -7.52
CA THR A 39 19.22 -1.26 -6.57
C THR A 39 17.80 -0.70 -6.58
N SER A 40 16.96 -1.20 -5.69
CA SER A 40 15.73 -0.51 -5.31
C SER A 40 16.14 0.84 -4.74
N PHE A 41 15.98 1.89 -5.54
CA PHE A 41 16.10 3.27 -5.08
C PHE A 41 14.93 3.52 -4.12
N GLN A 42 15.17 3.27 -2.84
CA GLN A 42 14.24 3.63 -1.79
C GLN A 42 14.33 5.15 -1.64
N MET A 43 13.54 5.89 -2.43
CA MET A 43 13.41 7.33 -2.26
C MET A 43 12.98 7.55 -0.82
N ALA A 44 13.82 8.18 -0.01
CA ALA A 44 13.46 8.57 1.33
C ALA A 44 12.24 9.50 1.19
N GLN A 45 11.05 9.00 1.54
CA GLN A 45 9.83 9.81 1.56
C GLN A 45 10.12 10.99 2.49
N GLN A 46 10.08 12.22 1.96
CA GLN A 46 10.30 13.40 2.79
C GLN A 46 9.24 13.41 3.89
N THR A 47 9.65 13.67 5.12
CA THR A 47 8.76 13.72 6.29
C THR A 47 8.79 15.11 6.91
N ARG A 48 7.67 15.55 7.47
CA ARG A 48 7.58 16.69 8.39
C ARG A 48 7.36 16.20 9.81
N ALA A 49 7.90 16.92 10.78
CA ALA A 49 7.63 16.65 12.19
C ALA A 49 6.31 17.29 12.59
N GLU A 50 5.40 16.49 13.14
CA GLU A 50 4.16 16.96 13.76
C GLU A 50 4.17 16.62 15.24
N SER A 51 3.49 17.41 16.05
CA SER A 51 3.43 17.20 17.50
C SER A 51 2.00 17.18 18.00
N ASP A 52 1.71 16.23 18.88
CA ASP A 52 0.48 16.18 19.66
C ASP A 52 0.80 16.00 21.16
N ALA A 53 -0.20 15.74 21.99
CA ALA A 53 -0.02 15.56 23.43
C ALA A 53 0.91 14.38 23.82
N PHE A 54 1.18 13.45 22.89
CA PHE A 54 2.10 12.32 23.10
C PHE A 54 3.51 12.58 22.53
N GLY A 55 3.78 13.79 22.04
CA GLY A 55 5.07 14.23 21.53
C GLY A 55 5.13 14.27 20.00
N GLU A 56 6.35 14.30 19.48
CA GLU A 56 6.61 14.42 18.04
C GLU A 56 6.45 13.08 17.31
N ILE A 57 6.01 13.13 16.05
CA ILE A 57 5.92 11.99 15.14
C ILE A 57 6.21 12.46 13.69
N PRO A 58 7.03 11.72 12.92
CA PRO A 58 7.23 12.02 11.51
C PRO A 58 5.99 11.65 10.69
N VAL A 59 5.50 12.60 9.90
CA VAL A 59 4.38 12.42 8.96
C VAL A 59 4.89 12.65 7.54
N ALA A 60 4.39 11.89 6.56
CA ALA A 60 4.77 12.06 5.17
C ALA A 60 4.47 13.48 4.67
N ALA A 61 5.45 14.13 4.03
CA ALA A 61 5.36 15.53 3.61
C ALA A 61 4.34 15.75 2.48
N ASP A 62 4.04 14.72 1.69
CA ASP A 62 3.02 14.74 0.63
C ASP A 62 1.59 14.57 1.15
N ARG A 63 1.38 14.50 2.47
CA ARG A 63 0.07 14.23 3.08
C ARG A 63 -0.39 15.38 3.95
N TYR A 64 -1.70 15.65 3.94
CA TYR A 64 -2.32 16.71 4.73
C TYR A 64 -2.75 16.28 6.15
N TRP A 65 -2.75 15.00 6.52
CA TRP A 65 -3.14 14.58 7.88
C TRP A 65 -2.03 14.86 8.92
N GLY A 66 -2.35 14.90 10.20
CA GLY A 66 -1.41 15.29 11.26
C GLY A 66 -0.97 14.12 12.14
N ALA A 67 -0.41 14.46 13.30
CA ALA A 67 0.10 13.51 14.28
C ALA A 67 -0.98 12.52 14.76
N GLN A 68 -2.22 12.96 14.97
CA GLN A 68 -3.25 12.06 15.53
C GLN A 68 -3.66 11.00 14.51
N THR A 69 -3.78 11.37 13.23
CA THR A 69 -4.02 10.40 12.17
C THR A 69 -2.84 9.44 12.01
N GLU A 70 -1.61 9.93 12.07
CA GLU A 70 -0.41 9.09 11.96
C GLU A 70 -0.31 8.07 13.10
N ARG A 71 -0.62 8.49 14.34
CA ARG A 71 -0.70 7.57 15.48
C ARG A 71 -1.85 6.58 15.31
N SER A 72 -3.00 7.02 14.83
CA SER A 72 -4.15 6.14 14.57
C SER A 72 -3.83 5.08 13.52
N LEU A 73 -3.10 5.44 12.45
CA LEU A 73 -2.59 4.49 11.47
C LEU A 73 -1.67 3.44 12.11
N SER A 74 -0.87 3.85 13.08
CA SER A 74 0.00 2.94 13.82
C SER A 74 -0.78 1.98 14.73
N ASN A 75 -1.88 2.45 15.32
CA ASN A 75 -2.69 1.69 16.27
C ASN A 75 -3.68 0.71 15.60
N PHE A 76 -4.27 1.10 14.46
CA PHE A 76 -5.37 0.35 13.82
C PHE A 76 -4.99 -0.15 12.42
N LYS A 77 -4.04 -1.10 12.37
CA LYS A 77 -3.55 -1.73 11.12
C LYS A 77 -4.37 -2.96 10.71
N ILE A 78 -5.70 -2.83 10.65
CA ILE A 78 -6.59 -3.96 10.39
C ILE A 78 -7.07 -3.93 8.93
N ASN A 79 -6.76 -4.98 8.17
CA ASN A 79 -7.23 -5.22 6.80
C ASN A 79 -7.06 -4.04 5.81
N GLN A 80 -5.99 -3.26 5.97
CA GLN A 80 -5.59 -2.23 4.99
C GLN A 80 -5.15 -2.88 3.66
N PRO A 81 -5.45 -2.28 2.49
CA PRO A 81 -6.24 -1.07 2.27
C PRO A 81 -7.75 -1.33 2.05
N HIS A 82 -8.23 -2.57 2.22
CA HIS A 82 -9.58 -2.98 1.83
C HIS A 82 -10.68 -2.36 2.71
N ASP A 83 -10.44 -2.26 4.02
CA ASP A 83 -11.45 -1.77 4.98
C ASP A 83 -11.27 -0.29 5.33
N ARG A 84 -10.80 0.52 4.37
CA ARG A 84 -10.71 1.97 4.54
C ARG A 84 -12.09 2.58 4.79
N MET A 85 -12.09 3.73 5.47
CA MET A 85 -13.31 4.50 5.69
C MET A 85 -14.00 4.77 4.35
N PRO A 86 -15.31 4.46 4.19
CA PRO A 86 -15.98 4.61 2.90
C PRO A 86 -15.91 6.06 2.39
N PRO A 87 -15.64 6.29 1.09
CA PRO A 87 -15.52 7.64 0.53
C PRO A 87 -16.74 8.52 0.79
N GLN A 88 -17.94 7.92 0.88
CA GLN A 88 -19.18 8.63 1.19
C GLN A 88 -19.15 9.26 2.59
N VAL A 89 -18.56 8.58 3.58
CA VAL A 89 -18.38 9.09 4.94
C VAL A 89 -17.37 10.24 4.95
N VAL A 90 -16.26 10.09 4.22
CA VAL A 90 -15.25 11.14 4.05
C VAL A 90 -15.86 12.41 3.43
N ARG A 91 -16.65 12.25 2.36
CA ARG A 91 -17.35 13.38 1.72
C ARG A 91 -18.35 14.04 2.65
N ALA A 92 -19.05 13.26 3.47
CA ALA A 92 -19.96 13.79 4.48
C ALA A 92 -19.23 14.65 5.53
N PHE A 93 -18.00 14.30 5.92
CA PHE A 93 -17.16 15.16 6.75
C PHE A 93 -16.84 16.49 6.06
N GLY A 94 -16.52 16.48 4.77
CA GLY A 94 -16.34 17.71 3.98
C GLY A 94 -17.57 18.63 4.06
N ILE A 95 -18.76 18.08 3.81
CA ILE A 95 -20.02 18.84 3.90
C ILE A 95 -20.23 19.40 5.32
N LEU A 96 -20.08 18.55 6.34
CA LEU A 96 -20.28 18.91 7.74
C LEU A 96 -19.34 20.05 8.18
N LYS A 97 -18.05 19.94 7.86
CA LYS A 97 -17.04 20.93 8.28
C LYS A 97 -17.20 22.25 7.53
N GLY A 98 -17.57 22.22 6.24
CA GLY A 98 -17.92 23.42 5.47
C GLY A 98 -19.16 24.13 6.04
N ALA A 99 -20.20 23.38 6.41
CA ALA A 99 -21.38 23.93 7.07
C ALA A 99 -21.03 24.53 8.44
N ALA A 100 -20.22 23.83 9.25
CA ALA A 100 -19.75 24.33 10.54
C ALA A 100 -18.96 25.63 10.41
N ALA A 101 -18.05 25.74 9.44
CA ALA A 101 -17.32 26.99 9.17
C ALA A 101 -18.27 28.14 8.78
N THR A 102 -19.28 27.86 7.96
CA THR A 102 -20.31 28.83 7.57
C THR A 102 -21.05 29.40 8.77
N VAL A 103 -21.45 28.53 9.71
CA VAL A 103 -22.15 28.94 10.92
C VAL A 103 -21.19 29.69 11.84
N ASN A 104 -19.98 29.17 12.07
CA ASN A 104 -19.01 29.76 12.99
C ASN A 104 -18.55 31.16 12.57
N MET A 105 -18.49 31.48 11.27
CA MET A 105 -18.23 32.85 10.80
C MET A 105 -19.27 33.86 11.31
N LYS A 106 -20.53 33.43 11.51
CA LYS A 106 -21.58 34.27 12.10
C LYS A 106 -21.43 34.49 13.60
N PHE A 107 -20.63 33.65 14.27
CA PHE A 107 -20.40 33.66 15.71
C PHE A 107 -18.96 34.05 16.10
N GLY A 108 -18.20 34.64 15.18
CA GLY A 108 -16.90 35.25 15.47
C GLY A 108 -15.67 34.50 14.94
N LEU A 109 -15.83 33.46 14.12
CA LEU A 109 -14.71 32.94 13.34
C LEU A 109 -14.30 33.96 12.27
N ASP A 110 -13.01 34.23 12.16
CA ASP A 110 -12.46 35.09 11.12
C ASP A 110 -12.88 34.64 9.71
N GLU A 111 -13.32 35.58 8.88
CA GLU A 111 -13.89 35.27 7.57
C GLU A 111 -12.86 34.68 6.60
N LYS A 112 -11.59 35.11 6.70
CA LYS A 112 -10.52 34.56 5.86
C LYS A 112 -10.25 33.10 6.22
N VAL A 113 -10.16 32.80 7.52
CA VAL A 113 -10.03 31.42 8.02
C VAL A 113 -11.24 30.58 7.63
N GLY A 114 -12.46 31.09 7.84
CA GLY A 114 -13.69 30.39 7.51
C GLY A 114 -13.83 30.06 6.02
N LYS A 115 -13.47 30.99 5.13
CA LYS A 115 -13.46 30.77 3.66
C LYS A 115 -12.42 29.73 3.24
N ALA A 116 -11.23 29.75 3.83
CA ALA A 116 -10.19 28.76 3.57
C ALA A 116 -10.65 27.35 3.98
N ILE A 117 -11.26 27.23 5.17
CA ILE A 117 -11.86 25.98 5.64
C ILE A 117 -12.99 25.52 4.69
N GLN A 118 -13.88 26.42 4.27
CA GLN A 118 -14.95 26.07 3.32
C GLN A 118 -14.40 25.55 1.99
N GLN A 119 -13.34 26.16 1.47
CA GLN A 119 -12.69 25.71 0.24
C GLN A 119 -12.11 24.31 0.41
N ALA A 120 -11.30 24.09 1.44
CA ALA A 120 -10.70 22.79 1.74
C ALA A 120 -11.78 21.72 1.97
N ALA A 121 -12.83 22.05 2.71
CA ALA A 121 -13.95 21.16 3.00
C ALA A 121 -14.75 20.79 1.72
N SER A 122 -14.89 21.72 0.77
CA SER A 122 -15.49 21.45 -0.55
C SER A 122 -14.64 20.49 -1.37
N GLU A 123 -13.30 20.60 -1.30
CA GLU A 123 -12.39 19.66 -1.97
C GLU A 123 -12.52 18.24 -1.39
N VAL A 124 -12.64 18.11 -0.06
CA VAL A 124 -12.97 16.81 0.59
C VAL A 124 -14.34 16.30 0.12
N ALA A 125 -15.37 17.15 0.12
CA ALA A 125 -16.72 16.76 -0.31
C ALA A 125 -16.78 16.30 -1.78
N SER A 126 -15.93 16.86 -2.64
CA SER A 126 -15.80 16.47 -4.05
C SER A 126 -14.95 15.22 -4.28
N GLY A 127 -14.25 14.71 -3.25
CA GLY A 127 -13.37 13.55 -3.33
C GLY A 127 -11.97 13.84 -3.86
N LYS A 128 -11.57 15.11 -4.02
CA LYS A 128 -10.22 15.48 -4.50
C LYS A 128 -9.10 15.08 -3.53
N LEU A 129 -9.45 14.89 -2.26
CA LEU A 129 -8.50 14.62 -1.18
C LEU A 129 -8.66 13.22 -0.59
N ASP A 130 -9.33 12.29 -1.30
CA ASP A 130 -9.62 10.93 -0.79
C ASP A 130 -8.34 10.19 -0.35
N ASP A 131 -7.21 10.43 -1.02
CA ASP A 131 -5.88 9.87 -0.68
C ASP A 131 -5.28 10.38 0.64
N HIS A 132 -5.92 11.35 1.29
CA HIS A 132 -5.53 11.87 2.61
C HIS A 132 -6.38 11.30 3.76
N PHE A 133 -7.21 10.29 3.48
CA PHE A 133 -8.03 9.60 4.48
C PHE A 133 -7.67 8.11 4.58
N PRO A 134 -6.51 7.78 5.17
CA PRO A 134 -5.96 6.42 5.16
C PRO A 134 -6.55 5.51 6.26
N LEU A 135 -7.40 6.05 7.13
CA LEU A 135 -7.95 5.32 8.28
C LEU A 135 -8.98 4.26 7.87
N VAL A 136 -9.05 3.20 8.67
CA VAL A 136 -9.99 2.09 8.47
C VAL A 136 -11.25 2.25 9.31
N VAL A 137 -12.29 1.52 8.95
CA VAL A 137 -13.55 1.45 9.73
C VAL A 137 -13.31 0.87 11.12
N TRP A 138 -12.33 -0.04 11.24
CA TRP A 138 -11.97 -0.72 12.49
C TRP A 138 -11.10 0.15 13.42
N GLN A 139 -11.70 1.21 13.95
CA GLN A 139 -11.10 2.12 14.91
C GLN A 139 -11.97 2.24 16.17
N THR A 140 -11.78 3.27 17.00
CA THR A 140 -12.66 3.47 18.17
C THR A 140 -14.11 3.73 17.75
N GLY A 141 -15.07 3.16 18.48
CA GLY A 141 -16.50 3.19 18.10
C GLY A 141 -17.14 4.58 18.07
N SER A 142 -16.51 5.60 18.65
CA SER A 142 -17.00 6.99 18.61
C SER A 142 -16.69 7.71 17.29
N GLY A 143 -15.82 7.15 16.44
CA GLY A 143 -15.39 7.81 15.20
C GLY A 143 -14.42 8.98 15.41
N THR A 144 -13.82 9.10 16.59
CA THR A 144 -12.93 10.22 16.95
C THR A 144 -11.77 10.37 15.96
N GLN A 145 -11.15 9.27 15.54
CA GLN A 145 -9.98 9.31 14.65
C GLN A 145 -10.35 9.80 13.26
N SER A 146 -11.48 9.37 12.68
CA SER A 146 -11.94 9.91 11.39
C SER A 146 -12.34 11.38 11.46
N ASN A 147 -12.95 11.81 12.57
CA ASN A 147 -13.23 13.23 12.77
C ASN A 147 -11.95 14.06 12.84
N MET A 148 -10.93 13.57 13.55
CA MET A 148 -9.64 14.26 13.64
C MET A 148 -8.86 14.22 12.33
N ASN A 149 -8.92 13.12 11.58
CA ASN A 149 -8.36 13.05 10.22
C ASN A 149 -8.96 14.12 9.31
N ALA A 150 -10.29 14.30 9.34
CA ALA A 150 -10.93 15.38 8.59
C ALA A 150 -10.48 16.78 9.05
N ASN A 151 -10.39 17.00 10.36
CA ASN A 151 -9.91 18.28 10.91
C ASN A 151 -8.47 18.59 10.45
N GLU A 152 -7.55 17.62 10.58
CA GLU A 152 -6.14 17.80 10.22
C GLU A 152 -5.97 18.05 8.71
N VAL A 153 -6.66 17.26 7.87
CA VAL A 153 -6.59 17.43 6.40
C VAL A 153 -7.15 18.79 5.97
N ILE A 154 -8.31 19.18 6.51
CA ILE A 154 -8.93 20.47 6.17
C ILE A 154 -8.08 21.63 6.68
N SER A 155 -7.51 21.51 7.88
CA SER A 155 -6.67 22.55 8.47
C SER A 155 -5.37 22.77 7.71
N ASN A 156 -4.71 21.70 7.26
CA ASN A 156 -3.44 21.81 6.52
C ASN A 156 -3.65 22.21 5.06
N ARG A 157 -4.86 22.01 4.52
CA ARG A 157 -5.23 22.45 3.18
C ARG A 157 -5.69 23.90 3.14
N ALA A 158 -6.37 24.38 4.18
CA ALA A 158 -6.89 25.75 4.31
C ALA A 158 -5.74 26.77 4.45
#